data_AF-A0A914FYW8-F1
#
_entry.id   AF-A0A914FYW8-F1
#
_cell.length_a   1.000
_cell.length_b   1.000
_cell.length_c   1.000
_cell.angle_alpha   90.00
_cell.angle_beta   90.00
_cell.angle_gamma   90.00
#
_symmetry.space_group_name_H-M   'P 1'
#
loop_
_entity.id
_entity.type
_entity.pdbx_description
1 polymer ?
#
loop_
_entity_poly.entity_id
_entity_poly.type
_entity_poly.pdbx_seq_one_letter_code
_entity_poly.pdbx_strand_id
1 'polypeptide(L)'
;NESDLPPIPDSSVEAGILPREIAKLVHTRRDIKNEMKRLNDKNCERYKQCDIRQLGLKLTANSMYGCLGFEGSRFCAKTLAAMITSKGREILESTRNLVESKGYSVIYGDTDSIMVNTNSINLAEAKQIGYTIKALINKSYKQLTLDIDGVYKRLLLLKKKKYAGLAIDLSNGLKVSKELKGLDIVRRDWSFLAREVGDKVVDIILQSNGRDEMVEEIRKTLSDVKEGIEKRIIPLEKFEILKKLTHRPEDYRDAKSQPHVLVALRLNQTKNANLRQNDIVKYIICDDGSGQAATQRAYARIEIETNNELKIDSSYYLAHQIHPVVSRLCEPIEEMDACQVAEALGLDGTHYRRRLIEQVDDDANDENCAPGIIFNFNACDGLPIQCPSCKHIDIHRSPIFDNKKPSLAECSSCHFNILSDPIKVELQIIDFLQKNCKKYSECKYICDDVVCGFELDFPPVFKNEFGFPCTECSHGFFKPSYTLKRLFDQQNFVLKIVYFDEWELKEATKEQKDTVNAYSKIVNYRSYSKDWTKRVLKFINENPYNRVDLSLVFAPMKIL
;
A
#
# COMPACT_ATOMS: atom_id res chain seq x y z
N ASN A 1 14.87 9.32 19.58
CA ASN A 1 14.56 10.58 18.86
C ASN A 1 15.82 11.14 18.23
N GLU A 2 15.74 11.99 17.19
CA GLU A 2 16.93 12.63 16.61
C GLU A 2 17.69 13.50 17.63
N SER A 3 17.03 13.92 18.72
CA SER A 3 17.60 14.57 19.90
C SER A 3 18.62 13.72 20.67
N ASP A 4 18.62 12.41 20.49
CA ASP A 4 19.49 11.48 21.23
C ASP A 4 20.74 11.11 20.41
N LEU A 5 20.87 11.64 19.18
CA LEU A 5 22.03 11.43 18.34
C LEU A 5 23.19 12.34 18.79
N PRO A 6 24.44 11.85 18.75
CA PRO A 6 25.59 12.69 19.08
C PRO A 6 25.68 13.85 18.08
N PRO A 7 26.12 15.04 18.53
CA PRO A 7 26.29 16.17 17.64
C PRO A 7 27.37 15.86 16.60
N ILE A 8 27.23 16.46 15.41
CA ILE A 8 28.28 16.40 14.39
C ILE A 8 29.52 17.11 14.95
N PRO A 9 30.73 16.53 14.83
CA PRO A 9 31.95 17.20 15.23
C PRO A 9 32.16 18.51 14.46
N ASP A 10 32.79 19.49 15.10
CA ASP A 10 33.12 20.77 14.48
C ASP A 10 33.99 20.57 13.22
N SER A 11 33.79 21.42 12.22
CA SER A 11 34.59 21.46 10.98
C SER A 11 36.09 21.66 11.19
N SER A 12 36.52 22.13 12.36
CA SER A 12 37.92 22.28 12.77
C SER A 12 38.59 20.96 13.16
N VAL A 13 37.82 19.91 13.43
CA VAL A 13 38.37 18.59 13.81
C VAL A 13 38.95 17.89 12.59
N GLU A 14 40.16 17.34 12.74
CA GLU A 14 40.81 16.58 11.67
C GLU A 14 40.03 15.30 11.32
N ALA A 15 40.14 14.89 10.06
CA ALA A 15 39.47 13.69 9.56
C ALA A 15 40.00 12.43 10.25
N GLY A 16 39.12 11.71 10.93
CA GLY A 16 39.41 10.41 11.54
C GLY A 16 39.68 9.30 10.52
N ILE A 17 39.87 8.07 11.02
CA ILE A 17 40.26 6.91 10.20
C ILE A 17 39.24 6.63 9.08
N LEU A 18 37.96 6.52 9.43
CA LEU A 18 36.91 6.15 8.46
C LEU A 18 36.77 7.18 7.31
N PRO A 19 36.61 8.50 7.56
CA PRO A 19 36.57 9.49 6.49
C PRO A 19 37.83 9.50 5.61
N ARG A 20 39.02 9.27 6.19
CA ARG A 20 40.28 9.20 5.44
C ARG A 20 40.33 8.01 4.50
N GLU A 21 39.94 6.82 4.96
CA GLU A 21 39.93 5.62 4.11
C GLU A 21 38.87 5.73 3.01
N ILE A 22 37.67 6.28 3.31
CA ILE A 22 36.65 6.56 2.28
C ILE A 22 37.19 7.57 1.25
N ALA A 23 37.86 8.63 1.69
CA ALA A 23 38.45 9.61 0.79
C ALA A 23 39.46 8.99 -0.17
N LYS A 24 40.32 8.07 0.30
CA LYS A 24 41.25 7.31 -0.55
C LYS A 24 40.52 6.47 -1.60
N LEU A 25 39.46 5.75 -1.21
CA LEU A 25 38.65 4.94 -2.12
C LEU A 25 38.01 5.80 -3.22
N VAL A 26 37.41 6.93 -2.84
CA VAL A 26 36.76 7.86 -3.77
C VAL A 26 37.77 8.54 -4.70
N HIS A 27 38.93 8.93 -4.18
CA HIS A 27 40.00 9.53 -4.99
C HIS A 27 40.54 8.54 -6.02
N THR A 28 40.90 7.33 -5.58
CA THR A 28 41.36 6.25 -6.47
C THR A 28 40.33 5.95 -7.55
N ARG A 29 39.04 5.91 -7.18
CA ARG A 29 37.95 5.69 -8.15
C ARG A 29 37.86 6.83 -9.16
N ARG A 30 38.06 8.08 -8.73
CA ARG A 30 38.08 9.26 -9.62
C ARG A 30 39.21 9.16 -10.64
N ASP A 31 40.39 8.76 -10.20
CA ASP A 31 41.56 8.59 -11.09
C ASP A 31 41.32 7.51 -12.14
N ILE A 32 40.76 6.37 -11.73
CA ILE A 32 40.39 5.29 -12.66
C ILE A 32 39.33 5.77 -13.67
N LYS A 33 38.30 6.51 -13.22
CA LYS A 33 37.31 7.09 -14.14
C LYS A 33 37.93 8.09 -15.12
N ASN A 34 38.94 8.83 -14.69
CA ASN A 34 39.68 9.74 -15.58
C ASN A 34 40.54 8.96 -16.59
N GLU A 35 41.17 7.86 -16.20
CA GLU A 35 41.86 6.93 -17.11
C GLU A 35 40.88 6.36 -18.15
N MET A 36 39.70 5.91 -17.72
CA MET A 36 38.65 5.41 -18.62
C MET A 36 38.21 6.44 -19.66
N LYS A 37 38.08 7.72 -19.26
CA LYS A 37 37.76 8.81 -20.19
C LYS A 37 38.85 9.04 -21.24
N ARG A 38 40.13 8.83 -20.87
CA ARG A 38 41.27 8.96 -21.79
C ARG A 38 41.34 7.80 -22.79
N LEU A 39 40.99 6.59 -22.36
CA LEU A 39 41.08 5.39 -23.21
C LEU A 39 40.11 5.45 -24.41
N ASN A 40 38.94 6.09 -24.26
CA ASN A 40 37.90 6.36 -25.26
C ASN A 40 37.35 5.14 -26.06
N ASP A 41 38.01 3.98 -26.01
CA ASP A 41 37.56 2.70 -26.55
C ASP A 41 37.05 1.79 -25.43
N LYS A 42 35.73 1.55 -25.45
CA LYS A 42 35.06 0.68 -24.48
C LYS A 42 35.39 -0.80 -24.66
N ASN A 43 35.87 -1.20 -25.83
CA ASN A 43 36.15 -2.61 -26.15
C ASN A 43 37.56 -3.04 -25.73
N CYS A 44 38.47 -2.11 -25.51
CA CYS A 44 39.83 -2.44 -25.11
C CYS A 44 39.87 -3.11 -23.72
N GLU A 45 40.77 -4.07 -23.56
CA GLU A 45 40.91 -4.85 -22.32
C GLU A 45 41.17 -3.95 -21.10
N ARG A 46 41.99 -2.92 -21.29
CA ARG A 46 42.32 -1.92 -20.28
C ARG A 46 41.07 -1.20 -19.77
N TYR A 47 40.14 -0.81 -20.66
CA TYR A 47 38.88 -0.17 -20.27
C TYR A 47 38.02 -1.11 -19.42
N LYS A 48 37.89 -2.38 -19.84
CA LYS A 48 37.13 -3.40 -19.08
C LYS A 48 37.73 -3.65 -17.70
N GLN A 49 39.05 -3.71 -17.59
CA GLN A 49 39.74 -3.82 -16.29
C GLN A 49 39.48 -2.60 -15.41
N CYS A 50 39.58 -1.39 -15.96
CA CYS A 50 39.27 -0.16 -15.22
C CYS A 50 37.81 -0.10 -14.78
N ASP A 51 36.87 -0.58 -15.61
CA ASP A 51 35.45 -0.62 -15.26
C ASP A 51 35.16 -1.58 -14.08
N ILE A 52 35.74 -2.79 -14.12
CA ILE A 52 35.65 -3.73 -12.99
C ILE A 52 36.24 -3.11 -11.71
N ARG A 53 37.41 -2.45 -11.81
CA ARG A 53 38.06 -1.82 -10.66
C ARG A 53 37.24 -0.67 -10.08
N GLN A 54 36.68 0.23 -10.92
CA GLN A 54 35.86 1.33 -10.41
C GLN A 54 34.57 0.84 -9.77
N LEU A 55 33.99 -0.26 -10.29
CA LEU A 55 32.80 -0.89 -9.71
C LEU A 55 33.11 -1.54 -8.36
N GLY A 56 34.24 -2.24 -8.26
CA GLY A 56 34.73 -2.81 -6.99
C GLY A 56 34.89 -1.72 -5.92
N LEU A 57 35.58 -0.62 -6.25
CA LEU A 57 35.74 0.52 -5.34
C LEU A 57 34.39 1.16 -4.95
N LYS A 58 33.44 1.27 -5.88
CA LYS A 58 32.07 1.76 -5.60
C LYS A 58 31.38 0.88 -4.57
N LEU A 59 31.38 -0.44 -4.79
CA LEU A 59 30.73 -1.40 -3.91
C LEU A 59 31.37 -1.37 -2.52
N THR A 60 32.70 -1.41 -2.44
CA THR A 60 33.41 -1.33 -1.16
C THR A 60 33.07 -0.06 -0.38
N ALA A 61 33.07 1.11 -1.04
CA ALA A 61 32.72 2.37 -0.40
C ALA A 61 31.27 2.39 0.12
N ASN A 62 30.31 1.91 -0.68
CA ASN A 62 28.90 1.86 -0.30
C ASN A 62 28.63 0.86 0.84
N SER A 63 29.34 -0.27 0.85
CA SER A 63 29.23 -1.29 1.91
C SER A 63 29.75 -0.82 3.26
N MET A 64 30.61 0.21 3.33
CA MET A 64 31.12 0.75 4.61
C MET A 64 29.99 1.22 5.53
N TYR A 65 28.96 1.89 4.98
CA TYR A 65 27.78 2.26 5.75
C TYR A 65 27.05 1.02 6.30
N GLY A 66 26.85 0.00 5.47
CA GLY A 66 26.21 -1.26 5.88
C GLY A 66 26.96 -1.96 7.01
N CYS A 67 28.29 -1.92 7.00
CA CYS A 67 29.12 -2.47 8.08
C CYS A 67 28.91 -1.75 9.43
N LEU A 68 28.58 -0.46 9.44
CA LEU A 68 28.29 0.27 10.68
C LEU A 68 26.89 -0.06 11.22
N GLY A 69 25.92 -0.31 10.34
CA GLY A 69 24.52 -0.59 10.71
C GLY A 69 24.22 -2.06 11.00
N PHE A 70 25.05 -3.00 10.55
CA PHE A 70 24.81 -4.43 10.72
C PHE A 70 25.23 -4.93 12.11
N GLU A 71 24.29 -5.50 12.86
CA GLU A 71 24.52 -5.98 14.23
C GLU A 71 25.61 -7.05 14.34
N GLY A 72 25.70 -7.95 13.35
CA GLY A 72 26.73 -8.99 13.30
C GLY A 72 28.10 -8.49 12.82
N SER A 73 28.26 -7.20 12.55
CA SER A 73 29.52 -6.62 12.09
C SER A 73 30.50 -6.42 13.25
N ARG A 74 31.78 -6.74 13.03
CA ARG A 74 32.87 -6.41 13.96
C ARG A 74 32.97 -4.90 14.22
N PHE A 75 32.56 -4.08 13.27
CA PHE A 75 32.59 -2.61 13.35
C PHE A 75 31.20 -2.00 13.51
N CYS A 76 30.26 -2.74 14.11
CA CYS A 76 28.91 -2.25 14.38
C CYS A 76 28.94 -0.98 15.24
N ALA A 77 28.35 0.09 14.74
CA ALA A 77 28.23 1.38 15.40
C ALA A 77 26.89 2.02 15.00
N LYS A 78 25.79 1.48 15.55
CA LYS A 78 24.41 1.89 15.24
C LYS A 78 24.20 3.41 15.33
N THR A 79 24.78 4.06 16.34
CA THR A 79 24.67 5.51 16.53
C THR A 79 25.24 6.30 15.34
N LEU A 80 26.38 5.86 14.78
CA LEU A 80 26.97 6.48 13.59
C LEU A 80 26.11 6.23 12.34
N ALA A 81 25.58 5.01 12.19
CA ALA A 81 24.67 4.68 11.09
C ALA A 81 23.36 5.52 11.16
N ALA A 82 22.80 5.70 12.35
CA ALA A 82 21.63 6.53 12.59
C ALA A 82 21.90 8.01 12.28
N MET A 83 23.06 8.54 12.69
CA MET A 83 23.49 9.91 12.35
C MET A 83 23.60 10.11 10.83
N ILE A 84 24.19 9.16 10.10
CA ILE A 84 24.31 9.22 8.63
C ILE A 84 22.92 9.24 7.98
N THR A 85 22.00 8.38 8.42
CA THR A 85 20.65 8.32 7.85
C THR A 85 19.79 9.54 8.20
N SER A 86 19.93 10.09 9.41
CA SER A 86 19.29 11.35 9.80
C SER A 86 19.75 12.50 8.93
N LYS A 87 21.07 12.65 8.74
CA LYS A 87 21.61 13.67 7.81
C LYS A 87 21.18 13.44 6.37
N GLY A 88 21.04 12.20 5.92
CA GLY A 88 20.48 11.87 4.62
C GLY A 88 19.05 12.41 4.44
N ARG A 89 18.16 12.17 5.41
CA ARG A 89 16.78 12.69 5.39
C ARG A 89 16.74 14.21 5.45
N GLU A 90 17.52 14.83 6.33
CA GLU A 90 17.63 16.29 6.45
C GLU A 90 18.08 16.94 5.13
N ILE A 91 19.06 16.35 4.45
CA ILE A 91 19.55 16.82 3.15
C ILE A 91 18.45 16.68 2.09
N LEU A 92 17.73 15.56 2.05
CA LEU A 92 16.63 15.33 1.11
C LEU A 92 15.50 16.36 1.32
N GLU A 93 15.09 16.58 2.57
CA GLU A 93 14.07 17.57 2.93
C GLU A 93 14.52 18.99 2.62
N SER A 94 15.77 19.35 2.95
CA SER A 94 16.35 20.66 2.61
C SER A 94 16.40 20.87 1.10
N THR A 95 16.72 19.83 0.35
CA THR A 95 16.74 19.86 -1.12
C THR A 95 15.34 20.06 -1.68
N ARG A 96 14.34 19.32 -1.18
CA ARG A 96 12.93 19.50 -1.55
C ARG A 96 12.47 20.93 -1.29
N ASN A 97 12.65 21.42 -0.06
CA ASN A 97 12.22 22.76 0.35
C ASN A 97 12.90 23.85 -0.50
N LEU A 98 14.19 23.68 -0.82
CA LEU A 98 14.91 24.62 -1.69
C LEU A 98 14.31 24.66 -3.10
N VAL A 99 14.00 23.49 -3.69
CA VAL A 99 13.39 23.40 -5.03
C VAL A 99 11.98 24.00 -5.04
N GLU A 100 11.16 23.69 -4.04
CA GLU A 100 9.81 24.22 -3.89
C GLU A 100 9.80 25.74 -3.65
N SER A 101 10.76 26.27 -2.89
CA SER A 101 10.91 27.72 -2.69
C SER A 101 11.22 28.50 -3.97
N LYS A 102 11.66 27.80 -5.03
CA LYS A 102 11.90 28.37 -6.36
C LYS A 102 10.70 28.21 -7.30
N GLY A 103 9.57 27.69 -6.82
CA GLY A 103 8.34 27.53 -7.58
C GLY A 103 8.28 26.23 -8.41
N TYR A 104 9.18 25.27 -8.18
CA TYR A 104 9.16 23.98 -8.87
C TYR A 104 8.51 22.91 -7.99
N SER A 105 7.63 22.10 -8.58
CA SER A 105 6.93 21.02 -7.86
C SER A 105 7.78 19.77 -7.80
N VAL A 106 8.10 19.30 -6.59
CA VAL A 106 8.75 18.01 -6.36
C VAL A 106 7.66 16.94 -6.25
N ILE A 107 7.61 16.04 -7.24
CA ILE A 107 6.53 15.02 -7.35
C ILE A 107 6.90 13.68 -6.73
N TYR A 108 8.20 13.43 -6.51
CA TYR A 108 8.68 12.19 -5.89
C TYR A 108 10.05 12.42 -5.26
N GLY A 109 10.32 11.70 -4.17
CA GLY A 109 11.63 11.62 -3.54
C GLY A 109 11.89 10.22 -2.99
N ASP A 110 13.09 9.71 -3.22
CA ASP A 110 13.64 8.53 -2.54
C ASP A 110 14.95 8.95 -1.85
N THR A 111 15.48 8.06 -1.02
CA THR A 111 16.68 8.18 -0.18
C THR A 111 17.75 9.16 -0.67
N ASP A 112 18.11 9.14 -1.95
CA ASP A 112 19.14 9.98 -2.58
C ASP A 112 18.71 10.61 -3.93
N SER A 113 17.41 10.65 -4.22
CA SER A 113 16.89 11.18 -5.49
C SER A 113 15.61 11.99 -5.32
N ILE A 114 15.42 12.98 -6.20
CA ILE A 114 14.18 13.75 -6.32
C ILE A 114 13.74 13.80 -7.77
N MET A 115 12.43 13.78 -8.01
CA MET A 115 11.84 14.02 -9.32
C MET A 115 11.08 15.34 -9.27
N VAL A 116 11.39 16.22 -10.21
CA VAL A 116 10.82 17.56 -10.29
C VAL A 116 9.96 17.64 -11.53
N ASN A 117 8.70 18.03 -11.37
CA ASN A 117 7.85 18.33 -12.52
C ASN A 117 8.20 19.73 -13.03
N THR A 118 8.74 19.77 -14.25
CA THR A 118 9.14 21.04 -14.90
C THR A 118 7.98 21.76 -15.56
N ASN A 119 6.83 21.09 -15.77
CA ASN A 119 5.70 21.59 -16.57
C ASN A 119 6.08 22.10 -17.97
N SER A 120 7.25 21.74 -18.50
CA SER A 120 7.69 22.14 -19.83
C SER A 120 7.48 21.01 -20.83
N ILE A 121 6.90 21.37 -21.97
CA ILE A 121 6.79 20.49 -23.14
C ILE A 121 8.10 20.44 -23.95
N ASN A 122 9.01 21.41 -23.73
CA ASN A 122 10.26 21.51 -24.46
C ASN A 122 11.40 20.91 -23.63
N LEU A 123 12.01 19.86 -24.15
CA LEU A 123 13.12 19.20 -23.49
C LEU A 123 14.31 20.15 -23.21
N ALA A 124 14.60 21.10 -24.10
CA ALA A 124 15.72 22.03 -23.90
C ALA A 124 15.49 22.89 -22.65
N GLU A 125 14.26 23.39 -22.46
CA GLU A 125 13.86 24.15 -21.28
C GLU A 125 13.89 23.29 -20.02
N ALA A 126 13.33 22.07 -20.07
CA ALA A 126 13.40 21.12 -18.96
C ALA A 126 14.86 20.82 -18.53
N LYS A 127 15.79 20.69 -19.49
CA LYS A 127 17.23 20.53 -19.19
C LYS A 127 17.80 21.77 -18.51
N GLN A 128 17.47 22.97 -18.98
CA GLN A 128 17.96 24.21 -18.37
C GLN A 128 17.46 24.39 -16.94
N ILE A 129 16.19 24.05 -16.68
CA ILE A 129 15.64 24.00 -15.32
C ILE A 129 16.43 23.01 -14.47
N GLY A 130 16.68 21.80 -14.97
CA GLY A 130 17.49 20.79 -14.28
C GLY A 130 18.91 21.28 -13.95
N TYR A 131 19.61 21.94 -14.88
CA TYR A 131 20.94 22.49 -14.63
C TYR A 131 20.92 23.64 -13.62
N THR A 132 19.87 24.47 -13.65
CA THR A 132 19.67 25.55 -12.68
C THR A 132 19.48 24.98 -11.27
N ILE A 133 18.60 24.00 -11.12
CA ILE A 133 18.36 23.31 -9.85
C ILE A 133 19.65 22.62 -9.35
N LYS A 134 20.34 21.89 -10.22
CA LYS A 134 21.64 21.25 -9.91
C LYS A 134 22.66 22.26 -9.39
N ALA A 135 22.81 23.39 -10.08
CA ALA A 135 23.77 24.43 -9.69
C ALA A 135 23.41 25.09 -8.36
N LEU A 136 22.11 25.27 -8.07
CA LEU A 136 21.64 25.81 -6.80
C LEU A 136 21.95 24.86 -5.64
N ILE A 137 21.60 23.57 -5.78
CA ILE A 137 21.79 22.59 -4.70
C ILE A 137 23.27 22.33 -4.45
N ASN A 138 24.09 22.21 -5.51
CA ASN A 138 25.53 21.96 -5.37
C ASN A 138 26.32 23.13 -4.77
N LYS A 139 25.74 24.34 -4.70
CA LYS A 139 26.33 25.45 -3.94
C LYS A 139 26.20 25.27 -2.42
N SER A 140 25.21 24.51 -1.97
CA SER A 140 24.93 24.29 -0.54
C SER A 140 25.87 23.28 0.11
N TYR A 141 26.58 22.45 -0.68
CA TYR A 141 27.37 21.34 -0.16
C TYR A 141 28.79 21.30 -0.75
N LYS A 142 29.78 20.95 0.07
CA LYS A 142 31.20 20.90 -0.37
C LYS A 142 31.57 19.62 -1.12
N GLN A 143 31.17 18.46 -0.60
CA GLN A 143 31.57 17.14 -1.10
C GLN A 143 30.41 16.36 -1.72
N LEU A 144 29.17 16.65 -1.31
CA LEU A 144 27.98 16.07 -1.89
C LEU A 144 27.62 16.83 -3.16
N THR A 145 27.44 16.09 -4.25
CA THR A 145 27.06 16.66 -5.55
C THR A 145 25.88 15.90 -6.10
N LEU A 146 24.81 16.62 -6.44
CA LEU A 146 23.72 16.09 -7.25
C LEU A 146 24.07 16.18 -8.73
N ASP A 147 23.57 15.19 -9.48
CA ASP A 147 23.65 15.14 -10.92
C ASP A 147 22.27 14.90 -11.53
N ILE A 148 22.13 15.17 -12.83
CA ILE A 148 20.90 14.91 -13.58
C ILE A 148 21.01 13.50 -14.13
N ASP A 149 20.19 12.57 -13.62
CA ASP A 149 20.19 11.18 -14.05
C ASP A 149 19.45 11.00 -15.39
N GLY A 150 18.30 11.68 -15.55
CA GLY A 150 17.52 11.63 -16.78
C GLY A 150 16.32 12.57 -16.77
N VAL A 151 15.62 12.62 -17.90
CA VAL A 151 14.34 13.34 -18.05
C VAL A 151 13.27 12.35 -18.47
N TYR A 152 12.13 12.33 -17.79
CA TYR A 152 10.98 11.52 -18.19
C TYR A 152 10.02 12.35 -19.04
N LYS A 153 9.70 11.86 -20.24
CA LYS A 153 8.64 12.46 -21.10
C LYS A 153 7.26 12.26 -20.49
N ARG A 154 7.03 11.08 -19.93
CA ARG A 154 5.81 10.64 -19.25
C ARG A 154 6.21 9.75 -18.08
N LEU A 155 5.50 9.87 -16.98
CA LEU A 155 5.75 9.15 -15.74
C LEU A 155 4.42 8.71 -15.14
N LEU A 156 4.30 7.42 -14.84
CA LEU A 156 3.24 6.83 -14.05
C LEU A 156 3.83 6.48 -12.68
N LEU A 157 3.44 7.24 -11.66
CA LEU A 157 3.84 7.03 -10.28
C LEU A 157 2.69 6.30 -9.55
N LEU A 158 2.96 5.11 -9.02
CA LEU A 158 1.93 4.31 -8.33
C LEU A 158 2.10 4.39 -6.82
N LYS A 159 3.20 3.83 -6.31
CA LYS A 159 3.54 3.80 -4.87
C LYS A 159 5.04 4.01 -4.71
N LYS A 160 5.50 4.13 -3.46
CA LYS A 160 6.93 4.21 -3.13
C LYS A 160 7.71 3.10 -3.85
N LYS A 161 8.76 3.47 -4.60
CA LYS A 161 9.61 2.57 -5.41
C LYS A 161 8.88 1.78 -6.51
N LYS A 162 7.68 2.21 -6.92
CA LYS A 162 6.88 1.59 -7.98
C LYS A 162 6.45 2.63 -9.01
N TYR A 163 7.16 2.69 -10.14
CA TYR A 163 6.87 3.62 -11.22
C TYR A 163 7.25 3.07 -12.60
N ALA A 164 6.60 3.59 -13.63
CA ALA A 164 6.97 3.41 -15.03
C ALA A 164 7.14 4.77 -15.69
N GLY A 165 8.10 4.90 -16.60
CA GLY A 165 8.29 6.15 -17.32
C GLY A 165 8.99 5.98 -18.66
N LEU A 166 8.81 6.97 -19.54
CA LEU A 166 9.55 7.11 -20.78
C LEU A 166 10.75 8.02 -20.54
N ALA A 167 11.90 7.42 -20.20
CA ALA A 167 13.15 8.11 -19.95
C ALA A 167 13.79 8.57 -21.28
N ILE A 168 14.33 9.78 -21.31
CA ILE A 168 15.08 10.35 -22.42
C ILE A 168 16.56 10.31 -22.06
N ASP A 169 17.34 9.56 -22.83
CA ASP A 169 18.80 9.55 -22.68
C ASP A 169 19.39 10.87 -23.20
N LEU A 170 19.97 11.63 -22.27
CA LEU A 170 20.60 12.93 -22.54
C LEU A 170 21.95 12.79 -23.24
N SER A 171 22.59 11.61 -23.21
CA SER A 171 23.94 11.36 -23.70
C SER A 171 23.98 10.85 -25.16
N ASN A 172 22.95 10.14 -25.63
CA ASN A 172 22.91 9.49 -26.95
C ASN A 172 21.77 9.99 -27.86
N GLY A 173 21.62 11.31 -28.01
CA GLY A 173 20.81 11.87 -29.09
C GLY A 173 19.29 11.66 -28.99
N LEU A 174 18.70 11.83 -27.79
CA LEU A 174 17.25 11.84 -27.55
C LEU A 174 16.55 10.49 -27.67
N LYS A 175 17.27 9.37 -27.49
CA LYS A 175 16.63 8.05 -27.45
C LYS A 175 15.66 7.98 -26.27
N VAL A 176 14.39 7.68 -26.56
CA VAL A 176 13.37 7.40 -25.55
C VAL A 176 13.41 5.92 -25.22
N SER A 177 13.56 5.59 -23.94
CA SER A 177 13.53 4.22 -23.43
C SER A 177 12.48 4.08 -22.33
N LYS A 178 11.72 2.99 -22.37
CA LYS A 178 10.80 2.61 -21.30
C LYS A 178 11.60 2.11 -20.09
N GLU A 179 11.36 2.71 -18.93
CA GLU A 179 11.96 2.31 -17.66
C GLU A 179 10.86 1.88 -16.68
N LEU A 180 10.99 0.67 -16.14
CA LEU A 180 10.05 0.07 -15.20
C LEU A 180 10.78 -0.24 -13.89
N LYS A 181 10.27 0.26 -12.76
CA LYS A 181 10.87 0.07 -11.43
C LYS A 181 9.84 -0.47 -10.45
N GLY A 182 10.18 -1.59 -9.80
CA GLY A 182 9.39 -2.18 -8.71
C GLY A 182 7.98 -2.68 -9.09
N LEU A 183 7.60 -2.58 -10.37
CA LEU A 183 6.31 -3.06 -10.87
C LEU A 183 6.24 -4.59 -10.87
N ASP A 184 5.03 -5.11 -10.80
CA ASP A 184 4.79 -6.55 -10.84
C ASP A 184 5.31 -7.19 -12.13
N ILE A 185 5.31 -6.45 -13.24
CA ILE A 185 5.80 -6.88 -14.56
C ILE A 185 7.30 -7.24 -14.55
N VAL A 186 8.10 -6.61 -13.68
CA VAL A 186 9.54 -6.91 -13.57
C VAL A 186 9.85 -8.04 -12.61
N ARG A 187 8.87 -8.50 -11.82
CA ARG A 187 9.03 -9.62 -10.88
C ARG A 187 8.89 -10.96 -11.61
N ARG A 188 9.59 -11.98 -11.10
CA ARG A 188 9.60 -13.33 -11.69
C ARG A 188 8.42 -14.19 -11.21
N ASP A 189 7.81 -13.76 -10.11
CA ASP A 189 6.74 -14.47 -9.39
C ASP A 189 5.36 -14.33 -10.07
N TRP A 190 5.27 -13.59 -11.17
CA TRP A 190 4.07 -13.46 -12.01
C TRP A 190 4.23 -14.25 -13.29
N SER A 191 3.11 -14.78 -13.78
CA SER A 191 3.06 -15.48 -15.06
C SER A 191 3.55 -14.60 -16.21
N PHE A 192 4.18 -15.20 -17.22
CA PHE A 192 4.61 -14.46 -18.40
C PHE A 192 3.43 -13.74 -19.09
N LEU A 193 2.24 -14.34 -19.09
CA LEU A 193 1.02 -13.72 -19.60
C LEU A 193 0.69 -12.44 -18.85
N ALA A 194 0.65 -12.46 -17.51
CA ALA A 194 0.39 -11.27 -16.71
C ALA A 194 1.44 -10.17 -16.93
N ARG A 195 2.71 -10.56 -17.13
CA ARG A 195 3.79 -9.62 -17.46
C ARG A 195 3.61 -9.01 -18.83
N GLU A 196 3.27 -9.80 -19.86
CA GLU A 196 3.00 -9.29 -21.20
C GLU A 196 1.79 -8.36 -21.25
N VAL A 197 0.70 -8.73 -20.59
CA VAL A 197 -0.52 -7.90 -20.52
C VAL A 197 -0.24 -6.61 -19.76
N GLY A 198 0.43 -6.69 -18.61
CA GLY A 198 0.84 -5.51 -17.86
C GLY A 198 1.78 -4.60 -18.66
N ASP A 199 2.74 -5.16 -19.40
CA ASP A 199 3.67 -4.38 -20.23
C ASP A 199 2.94 -3.64 -21.37
N LYS A 200 1.97 -4.31 -22.01
CA LYS A 200 1.08 -3.68 -23.00
C LYS A 200 0.25 -2.56 -22.40
N VAL A 201 -0.36 -2.78 -21.23
CA VAL A 201 -1.13 -1.74 -20.53
C VAL A 201 -0.25 -0.54 -20.17
N VAL A 202 0.98 -0.77 -19.71
CA VAL A 202 1.95 0.32 -19.47
C VAL A 202 2.26 1.06 -20.76
N ASP A 203 2.44 0.35 -21.89
CA ASP A 203 2.67 0.99 -23.18
C ASP A 203 1.48 1.86 -23.61
N ILE A 204 0.25 1.37 -23.45
CA ILE A 204 -0.98 2.13 -23.72
C ILE A 204 -1.02 3.40 -22.87
N ILE A 205 -0.80 3.29 -21.55
CA ILE A 205 -0.79 4.44 -20.63
C ILE A 205 0.30 5.46 -21.02
N LEU A 206 1.49 4.97 -21.37
CA LEU A 206 2.62 5.84 -21.68
C LEU A 206 2.61 6.38 -23.12
N GLN A 207 1.81 5.84 -24.04
CA GLN A 207 1.82 6.26 -25.45
C GLN A 207 0.53 6.94 -25.92
N SER A 208 -0.61 6.71 -25.27
CA SER A 208 -1.91 7.25 -25.67
C SER A 208 -1.95 8.78 -25.69
N ASN A 209 -2.72 9.38 -26.59
CA ASN A 209 -2.84 10.84 -26.68
C ASN A 209 -4.08 11.39 -25.94
N GLY A 210 -5.05 10.53 -25.63
CA GLY A 210 -6.26 10.87 -24.88
C GLY A 210 -6.61 9.81 -23.83
N ARG A 211 -7.33 10.23 -22.77
CA ARG A 211 -7.78 9.33 -21.70
C ARG A 211 -8.83 8.33 -22.17
N ASP A 212 -9.80 8.76 -22.96
CA ASP A 212 -10.87 7.88 -23.47
C ASP A 212 -10.32 6.77 -24.36
N GLU A 213 -9.40 7.12 -25.28
CA GLU A 213 -8.70 6.15 -26.14
C GLU A 213 -7.89 5.16 -25.30
N MET A 214 -7.19 5.63 -24.27
CA MET A 214 -6.42 4.80 -23.34
C MET A 214 -7.31 3.76 -22.66
N VAL A 215 -8.44 4.20 -22.08
CA VAL A 215 -9.35 3.31 -21.34
C VAL A 215 -9.97 2.28 -22.26
N GLU A 216 -10.40 2.68 -23.46
CA GLU A 216 -10.99 1.76 -24.44
C GLU A 216 -9.97 0.72 -24.92
N GLU A 217 -8.72 1.13 -25.20
CA GLU A 217 -7.66 0.22 -25.62
C GLU A 217 -7.27 -0.77 -24.51
N ILE A 218 -7.28 -0.35 -23.24
CA ILE A 218 -7.08 -1.25 -22.10
C ILE A 218 -8.24 -2.25 -22.00
N ARG A 219 -9.51 -1.80 -22.05
CA ARG A 219 -10.68 -2.70 -21.99
C ARG A 219 -10.67 -3.73 -23.12
N LYS A 220 -10.33 -3.30 -24.33
CA LYS A 220 -10.18 -4.18 -25.48
C LYS A 220 -9.07 -5.21 -25.24
N THR A 221 -7.91 -4.78 -24.77
CA THR A 221 -6.78 -5.68 -24.46
C THR A 221 -7.16 -6.75 -23.43
N LEU A 222 -7.91 -6.38 -22.38
CA LEU A 222 -8.37 -7.33 -21.36
C LEU A 222 -9.40 -8.32 -21.93
N SER A 223 -10.30 -7.84 -22.78
CA SER A 223 -11.31 -8.67 -23.45
C SER A 223 -10.65 -9.68 -24.40
N ASP A 224 -9.68 -9.24 -25.22
CA ASP A 224 -8.92 -10.11 -26.12
C ASP A 224 -8.14 -11.20 -25.36
N VAL A 225 -7.59 -10.86 -24.20
CA VAL A 225 -6.88 -11.83 -23.33
C VAL A 225 -7.86 -12.85 -22.77
N LYS A 226 -9.02 -12.41 -22.28
CA LYS A 226 -10.09 -13.31 -21.80
C LYS A 226 -10.50 -14.29 -22.89
N GLU A 227 -10.83 -13.80 -24.08
CA GLU A 227 -11.19 -14.67 -25.20
C GLU A 227 -10.07 -15.63 -25.59
N GLY A 228 -8.81 -15.17 -25.56
CA GLY A 228 -7.64 -15.99 -25.86
C GLY A 228 -7.45 -17.14 -24.87
N ILE A 229 -7.72 -16.91 -23.58
CA ILE A 229 -7.68 -17.94 -22.53
C ILE A 229 -8.85 -18.93 -22.74
N GLU A 230 -10.07 -18.44 -22.94
CA GLU A 230 -11.27 -19.28 -23.11
C GLU A 230 -11.19 -20.16 -24.36
N LYS A 231 -10.71 -19.60 -25.47
CA LYS A 231 -10.48 -20.33 -26.74
C LYS A 231 -9.22 -21.21 -26.72
N ARG A 232 -8.44 -21.19 -25.63
CA ARG A 232 -7.18 -21.95 -25.45
C ARG A 232 -6.16 -21.72 -26.57
N ILE A 233 -6.08 -20.49 -27.07
CA ILE A 233 -5.13 -20.10 -28.14
C ILE A 233 -3.76 -19.73 -27.53
N ILE A 234 -3.75 -19.36 -26.23
CA ILE A 234 -2.54 -18.93 -25.54
C ILE A 234 -1.63 -20.13 -25.22
N PRO A 235 -0.33 -20.09 -25.59
CA PRO A 235 0.62 -21.17 -25.30
C PRO A 235 0.85 -21.42 -23.80
N LEU A 236 1.11 -22.67 -23.42
CA LEU A 236 1.35 -23.08 -22.02
C LEU A 236 2.52 -22.35 -21.38
N GLU A 237 3.55 -22.00 -22.15
CA GLU A 237 4.69 -21.19 -21.75
C GLU A 237 4.25 -19.92 -21.03
N LYS A 238 3.19 -19.29 -21.51
CA LYS A 238 2.75 -17.98 -21.00
C LYS A 238 2.16 -18.08 -19.61
N PHE A 239 1.71 -19.26 -19.20
CA PHE A 239 1.13 -19.49 -17.88
C PHE A 239 2.18 -19.85 -16.81
N GLU A 240 3.44 -20.10 -17.20
CA GLU A 240 4.52 -20.45 -16.26
C GLU A 240 4.81 -19.31 -15.27
N ILE A 241 4.86 -19.65 -13.98
CA ILE A 241 5.28 -18.80 -12.87
C ILE A 241 6.62 -19.32 -12.34
N LEU A 242 7.55 -18.40 -12.04
CA LEU A 242 8.90 -18.75 -11.58
C LEU A 242 9.11 -18.32 -10.14
N LYS A 243 9.54 -19.25 -9.28
CA LYS A 243 9.88 -18.92 -7.89
C LYS A 243 11.15 -19.64 -7.46
N LYS A 244 12.03 -18.91 -6.77
CA LYS A 244 13.32 -19.41 -6.28
C LYS A 244 13.13 -20.11 -4.93
N LEU A 245 13.75 -21.29 -4.78
CA LEU A 245 13.85 -21.98 -3.50
C LEU A 245 14.91 -21.30 -2.61
N THR A 246 14.51 -20.83 -1.44
CA THR A 246 15.40 -20.23 -0.43
C THR A 246 16.03 -21.26 0.50
N HIS A 247 15.35 -22.39 0.71
CA HIS A 247 15.83 -23.56 1.46
C HIS A 247 15.75 -24.80 0.58
N ARG A 248 16.20 -25.96 1.09
CA ARG A 248 15.94 -27.23 0.38
C ARG A 248 14.44 -27.54 0.45
N PRO A 249 13.84 -28.16 -0.59
CA PRO A 249 12.40 -28.44 -0.61
C PRO A 249 11.87 -29.14 0.64
N GLU A 250 12.69 -30.01 1.26
CA GLU A 250 12.33 -30.78 2.45
C GLU A 250 12.37 -29.97 3.76
N ASP A 251 13.10 -28.85 3.79
CA ASP A 251 13.29 -28.02 4.98
C ASP A 251 12.13 -27.01 5.18
N TYR A 252 11.20 -26.93 4.22
CA TYR A 252 10.03 -26.06 4.30
C TYR A 252 8.98 -26.62 5.27
N ARG A 253 8.75 -25.90 6.37
CA ARG A 253 7.73 -26.27 7.37
C ARG A 253 6.31 -26.25 6.83
N ASP A 254 6.03 -25.35 5.89
CA ASP A 254 4.72 -25.17 5.28
C ASP A 254 4.81 -25.35 3.76
N ALA A 255 5.12 -26.58 3.36
CA ALA A 255 5.22 -26.94 1.94
C ALA A 255 3.85 -26.83 1.25
N LYS A 256 2.74 -27.11 1.95
CA LYS A 256 1.40 -27.18 1.36
C LYS A 256 0.83 -25.82 0.94
N SER A 257 1.20 -24.74 1.60
CA SER A 257 0.83 -23.37 1.19
C SER A 257 1.72 -22.83 0.05
N GLN A 258 2.79 -23.54 -0.33
CA GLN A 258 3.79 -23.05 -1.26
C GLN A 258 3.83 -23.87 -2.56
N PRO A 259 3.23 -23.37 -3.66
CA PRO A 259 3.05 -24.13 -4.89
C PRO A 259 4.38 -24.63 -5.49
N HIS A 260 5.38 -23.74 -5.57
CA HIS A 260 6.72 -24.07 -6.03
C HIS A 260 7.45 -25.14 -5.19
N VAL A 261 7.14 -25.28 -3.90
CA VAL A 261 7.75 -26.30 -3.04
C VAL A 261 7.11 -27.66 -3.31
N LEU A 262 5.78 -27.72 -3.43
CA LEU A 262 5.07 -28.95 -3.78
C LEU A 262 5.52 -29.50 -5.13
N VAL A 263 5.62 -28.63 -6.14
CA VAL A 263 6.11 -29.02 -7.46
C VAL A 263 7.55 -29.51 -7.38
N ALA A 264 8.43 -28.83 -6.64
CA ALA A 264 9.81 -29.29 -6.45
C ALA A 264 9.88 -30.67 -5.77
N LEU A 265 9.09 -30.90 -4.72
CA LEU A 265 9.02 -32.18 -4.02
C LEU A 265 8.54 -33.30 -4.95
N ARG A 266 7.47 -33.09 -5.73
CA ARG A 266 6.99 -34.08 -6.71
C ARG A 266 8.04 -34.38 -7.79
N LEU A 267 8.66 -33.35 -8.36
CA LEU A 267 9.69 -33.52 -9.37
C LEU A 267 10.93 -34.27 -8.84
N ASN A 268 11.35 -33.99 -7.61
CA ASN A 268 12.46 -34.70 -6.96
C ASN A 268 12.11 -36.18 -6.69
N GLN A 269 10.84 -36.49 -6.35
CA GLN A 269 10.37 -37.87 -6.15
C GLN A 269 10.36 -38.69 -7.45
N THR A 270 9.97 -38.08 -8.57
CA THR A 270 9.96 -38.75 -9.88
C THR A 270 11.35 -39.04 -10.45
N LYS A 271 12.43 -38.59 -9.78
CA LYS A 271 13.85 -38.63 -10.23
C LYS A 271 14.12 -37.93 -11.58
N ASN A 272 13.14 -37.24 -12.14
CA ASN A 272 13.28 -36.46 -13.38
C ASN A 272 13.99 -35.11 -13.14
N ALA A 273 14.10 -34.66 -11.89
CA ALA A 273 14.84 -33.47 -11.50
C ALA A 273 15.56 -33.64 -10.15
N ASN A 274 16.52 -32.77 -9.87
CA ASN A 274 17.20 -32.65 -8.57
C ASN A 274 17.27 -31.17 -8.17
N LEU A 275 16.10 -30.60 -7.86
CA LEU A 275 15.95 -29.21 -7.47
C LEU A 275 16.41 -29.02 -6.03
N ARG A 276 17.30 -28.05 -5.82
CA ARG A 276 17.95 -27.74 -4.54
C ARG A 276 17.74 -26.29 -4.15
N GLN A 277 18.28 -25.95 -2.98
CA GLN A 277 18.34 -24.58 -2.52
C GLN A 277 18.99 -23.67 -3.59
N ASN A 278 18.35 -22.53 -3.81
CA ASN A 278 18.66 -21.52 -4.83
C ASN A 278 18.20 -21.81 -6.26
N ASP A 279 17.65 -22.98 -6.54
CA ASP A 279 17.12 -23.28 -7.87
C ASP A 279 15.78 -22.57 -8.11
N ILE A 280 15.46 -22.37 -9.38
CA ILE A 280 14.21 -21.75 -9.82
C ILE A 280 13.25 -22.84 -10.26
N VAL A 281 12.09 -22.88 -9.62
CA VAL A 281 11.01 -23.82 -9.94
C VAL A 281 10.00 -23.11 -10.83
N LYS A 282 9.58 -23.81 -11.88
CA LYS A 282 8.53 -23.36 -12.80
C LYS A 282 7.26 -24.18 -12.56
N TYR A 283 6.13 -23.50 -12.44
CA TYR A 283 4.85 -24.16 -12.25
C TYR A 283 3.70 -23.38 -12.91
N ILE A 284 2.59 -24.08 -13.14
CA ILE A 284 1.34 -23.59 -13.73
C ILE A 284 0.21 -24.05 -12.81
N ILE A 285 -0.79 -23.19 -12.58
CA ILE A 285 -1.96 -23.54 -11.78
C ILE A 285 -3.02 -24.17 -12.68
N CYS A 286 -3.46 -25.37 -12.30
CA CYS A 286 -4.41 -26.16 -13.09
C CYS A 286 -5.71 -26.40 -12.30
N ASP A 287 -6.82 -26.51 -13.00
CA ASP A 287 -8.03 -27.09 -12.46
C ASP A 287 -7.97 -28.62 -12.62
N ASP A 288 -7.78 -29.31 -11.50
CA ASP A 288 -7.70 -30.77 -11.41
C ASP A 288 -8.99 -31.39 -10.85
N GLY A 289 -10.06 -30.60 -10.68
CA GLY A 289 -11.34 -31.07 -10.16
C GLY A 289 -11.35 -31.43 -8.67
N SER A 290 -10.22 -31.28 -7.97
CA SER A 290 -10.10 -31.65 -6.54
C SER A 290 -10.80 -30.67 -5.59
N GLY A 291 -11.13 -29.47 -6.06
CA GLY A 291 -11.64 -28.37 -5.22
C GLY A 291 -10.63 -27.84 -4.20
N GLN A 292 -9.36 -28.27 -4.26
CA GLN A 292 -8.32 -27.81 -3.35
C GLN A 292 -7.90 -26.36 -3.64
N ALA A 293 -7.21 -25.75 -2.67
CA ALA A 293 -6.64 -24.42 -2.83
C ALA A 293 -5.68 -24.36 -4.03
N ALA A 294 -5.62 -23.20 -4.70
CA ALA A 294 -4.77 -22.99 -5.87
C ALA A 294 -3.29 -23.32 -5.60
N THR A 295 -2.83 -23.14 -4.36
CA THR A 295 -1.47 -23.50 -3.91
C THR A 295 -1.16 -24.98 -4.05
N GLN A 296 -2.15 -25.86 -3.89
CA GLN A 296 -2.00 -27.32 -3.99
C GLN A 296 -2.20 -27.83 -5.42
N ARG A 297 -2.85 -27.04 -6.27
CA ARG A 297 -3.12 -27.34 -7.69
C ARG A 297 -2.05 -26.80 -8.65
N ALA A 298 -0.82 -26.66 -8.16
CA ALA A 298 0.32 -26.25 -8.96
C ALA A 298 0.98 -27.48 -9.60
N TYR A 299 1.30 -27.39 -10.89
CA TYR A 299 1.92 -28.46 -11.67
C TYR A 299 3.05 -27.94 -12.54
N ALA A 300 4.09 -28.75 -12.76
CA ALA A 300 5.11 -28.47 -13.74
C ALA A 300 4.56 -28.68 -15.16
N ARG A 301 5.13 -27.96 -16.12
CA ARG A 301 4.72 -28.06 -17.53
C ARG A 301 4.71 -29.50 -18.06
N ILE A 302 5.74 -30.28 -17.74
CA ILE A 302 5.88 -31.68 -18.17
C ILE A 302 4.72 -32.54 -17.62
N GLU A 303 4.25 -32.27 -16.40
CA GLU A 303 3.12 -33.00 -15.79
C GLU A 303 1.82 -32.74 -16.59
N ILE A 304 1.63 -31.52 -17.09
CA ILE A 304 0.46 -31.12 -17.88
C ILE A 304 0.53 -31.70 -19.30
N GLU A 305 1.71 -31.67 -19.92
CA GLU A 305 1.90 -32.25 -21.27
C GLU A 305 1.71 -33.77 -21.28
N THR A 306 1.95 -34.44 -20.14
CA THR A 306 1.78 -35.89 -19.99
C THR A 306 0.35 -36.29 -19.58
N ASN A 307 -0.38 -35.41 -18.89
CA ASN A 307 -1.71 -35.70 -18.36
C ASN A 307 -2.80 -34.83 -19.01
N ASN A 308 -3.62 -35.46 -19.86
CA ASN A 308 -4.72 -34.81 -20.58
C ASN A 308 -5.91 -34.38 -19.69
N GLU A 309 -5.98 -34.84 -18.44
CA GLU A 309 -7.04 -34.46 -17.51
C GLU A 309 -6.79 -33.08 -16.89
N LEU A 310 -5.51 -32.67 -16.78
CA LEU A 310 -5.14 -31.37 -16.21
C LEU A 310 -5.45 -30.24 -17.19
N LYS A 311 -6.32 -29.33 -16.77
CA LYS A 311 -6.68 -28.13 -17.54
C LYS A 311 -6.17 -26.89 -16.84
N ILE A 312 -5.87 -25.84 -17.59
CA ILE A 312 -5.45 -24.56 -17.01
C ILE A 312 -6.62 -23.94 -16.24
N ASP A 313 -6.36 -23.48 -15.02
CA ASP A 313 -7.35 -22.75 -14.22
C ASP A 313 -7.49 -21.31 -14.74
N SER A 314 -8.40 -21.11 -15.70
CA SER A 314 -8.62 -19.81 -16.33
C SER A 314 -9.05 -18.74 -15.30
N SER A 315 -9.84 -19.14 -14.30
CA SER A 315 -10.33 -18.24 -13.25
C SER A 315 -9.19 -17.72 -12.38
N TYR A 316 -8.21 -18.58 -12.07
CA TYR A 316 -7.02 -18.19 -11.32
C TYR A 316 -6.19 -17.16 -12.09
N TYR A 317 -5.91 -17.38 -13.38
CA TYR A 317 -5.08 -16.44 -14.14
C TYR A 317 -5.79 -15.09 -14.38
N LEU A 318 -7.10 -15.09 -14.63
CA LEU A 318 -7.86 -13.85 -14.77
C LEU A 318 -7.89 -13.07 -13.45
N ALA A 319 -8.32 -13.71 -12.35
CA ALA A 319 -8.55 -13.04 -11.07
C ALA A 319 -7.29 -12.81 -10.24
N HIS A 320 -6.33 -13.75 -10.25
CA HIS A 320 -5.15 -13.74 -9.36
C HIS A 320 -3.84 -13.39 -10.05
N GLN A 321 -3.79 -13.38 -11.39
CA GLN A 321 -2.59 -13.03 -12.15
C GLN A 321 -2.76 -11.70 -12.92
N ILE A 322 -3.77 -11.59 -13.79
CA ILE A 322 -3.91 -10.43 -14.68
C ILE A 322 -4.58 -9.25 -13.96
N HIS A 323 -5.73 -9.48 -13.32
CA HIS A 323 -6.50 -8.44 -12.62
C HIS A 323 -5.67 -7.61 -11.63
N PRO A 324 -4.89 -8.18 -10.68
CA PRO A 324 -4.12 -7.38 -9.72
C PRO A 324 -3.03 -6.54 -10.38
N VAL A 325 -2.37 -7.05 -11.43
CA VAL A 325 -1.34 -6.30 -12.15
C VAL A 325 -1.95 -5.08 -12.82
N VAL A 326 -3.06 -5.27 -13.54
CA VAL A 326 -3.71 -4.20 -14.30
C VAL A 326 -4.40 -3.20 -13.37
N SER A 327 -5.12 -3.68 -12.34
CA SER A 327 -5.80 -2.81 -11.38
C SER A 327 -4.83 -1.86 -10.68
N ARG A 328 -3.63 -2.33 -10.30
CA ARG A 328 -2.60 -1.47 -9.69
C ARG A 328 -2.03 -0.44 -10.67
N LEU A 329 -1.91 -0.77 -11.95
CA LEU A 329 -1.45 0.18 -12.97
C LEU A 329 -2.49 1.29 -13.20
N CYS A 330 -3.76 0.95 -13.02
CA CYS A 330 -4.88 1.83 -13.32
C CYS A 330 -5.44 2.56 -12.10
N GLU A 331 -4.96 2.24 -10.88
CA GLU A 331 -5.31 2.92 -9.62
C GLU A 331 -5.24 4.47 -9.71
N PRO A 332 -4.28 5.10 -10.41
CA PRO A 332 -4.24 6.56 -10.56
C PRO A 332 -5.15 7.13 -11.67
N ILE A 333 -5.85 6.29 -12.43
CA ILE A 333 -6.69 6.69 -13.58
C ILE A 333 -8.14 6.81 -13.08
N GLU A 334 -8.66 8.04 -13.02
CA GLU A 334 -9.99 8.34 -12.46
C GLU A 334 -11.12 7.56 -13.16
N GLU A 335 -10.97 7.35 -14.48
CA GLU A 335 -11.98 6.73 -15.32
C GLU A 335 -12.01 5.20 -15.24
N MET A 336 -11.05 4.57 -14.54
CA MET A 336 -10.94 3.10 -14.50
C MET A 336 -10.58 2.57 -13.10
N ASP A 337 -11.55 1.91 -12.46
CA ASP A 337 -11.39 1.29 -11.14
C ASP A 337 -11.15 -0.23 -11.22
N ALA A 338 -10.85 -0.86 -10.08
CA ALA A 338 -10.65 -2.31 -10.01
C ALA A 338 -11.92 -3.12 -10.36
N CYS A 339 -13.11 -2.53 -10.26
CA CYS A 339 -14.38 -3.15 -10.63
C CYS A 339 -14.50 -3.23 -12.17
N GLN A 340 -14.21 -2.15 -12.87
CA GLN A 340 -14.22 -2.09 -14.32
C GLN A 340 -13.16 -3.01 -14.94
N VAL A 341 -11.97 -3.11 -14.32
CA VAL A 341 -10.95 -4.08 -14.74
C VAL A 341 -11.46 -5.52 -14.56
N ALA A 342 -12.17 -5.81 -13.46
CA ALA A 342 -12.77 -7.11 -13.23
C ALA A 342 -13.85 -7.43 -14.28
N GLU A 343 -14.75 -6.49 -14.54
CA GLU A 343 -15.83 -6.62 -15.54
C GLU A 343 -15.26 -6.84 -16.95
N ALA A 344 -14.21 -6.12 -17.34
CA ALA A 344 -13.52 -6.29 -18.63
C ALA A 344 -12.86 -7.67 -18.77
N LEU A 345 -12.44 -8.29 -17.66
CA LEU A 345 -11.94 -9.66 -17.62
C LEU A 345 -13.05 -10.71 -17.48
N GLY A 346 -14.32 -10.30 -17.39
CA GLY A 346 -15.47 -11.18 -17.20
C GLY A 346 -15.63 -11.74 -15.78
N LEU A 347 -15.04 -11.08 -14.78
CA LEU A 347 -15.16 -11.42 -13.36
C LEU A 347 -16.32 -10.64 -12.72
N ASP A 348 -16.83 -11.13 -11.58
CA ASP A 348 -17.90 -10.45 -10.83
C ASP A 348 -17.35 -9.21 -10.10
N GLY A 349 -17.72 -8.03 -10.59
CA GLY A 349 -17.31 -6.74 -10.03
C GLY A 349 -17.87 -6.43 -8.63
N THR A 350 -18.94 -7.10 -8.19
CA THR A 350 -19.62 -6.78 -6.91
C THR A 350 -18.71 -7.05 -5.69
N HIS A 351 -17.91 -8.10 -5.76
CA HIS A 351 -16.96 -8.46 -4.72
C HIS A 351 -15.84 -7.41 -4.57
N TYR A 352 -15.35 -6.89 -5.70
CA TYR A 352 -14.30 -5.85 -5.72
C TYR A 352 -14.84 -4.50 -5.22
N ARG A 353 -16.08 -4.14 -5.58
CA ARG A 353 -16.72 -2.89 -5.14
C ARG A 353 -16.87 -2.80 -3.62
N ARG A 354 -17.26 -3.89 -2.96
CA ARG A 354 -17.38 -3.93 -1.49
C ARG A 354 -16.03 -3.69 -0.81
N ARG A 355 -14.96 -4.30 -1.31
CA ARG A 355 -13.59 -4.15 -0.78
C ARG A 355 -13.02 -2.74 -0.98
N LEU A 356 -13.30 -2.10 -2.12
CA LEU A 356 -12.90 -0.71 -2.38
C LEU A 356 -13.50 0.26 -1.33
N ILE A 357 -14.79 0.11 -1.02
CA ILE A 357 -15.47 0.94 -0.01
C ILE A 357 -14.84 0.74 1.38
N GLU A 358 -14.45 -0.49 1.73
CA GLU A 358 -13.83 -0.80 3.01
C GLU A 358 -12.40 -0.22 3.14
N GLN A 359 -11.63 -0.13 2.05
CA GLN A 359 -10.26 0.40 2.08
C GLN A 359 -10.19 1.93 2.17
N VAL A 360 -11.11 2.65 1.51
CA VAL A 360 -11.11 4.12 1.49
C VAL A 360 -11.29 4.73 2.88
N ASP A 361 -12.05 4.09 3.77
CA ASP A 361 -12.26 4.57 5.15
C ASP A 361 -11.03 4.37 6.07
N ASP A 362 -10.14 3.42 5.74
CA ASP A 362 -8.90 3.17 6.48
C ASP A 362 -7.74 4.07 5.98
N ASP A 363 -7.62 4.33 4.67
CA ASP A 363 -6.52 5.14 4.09
C ASP A 363 -6.72 6.66 4.22
N ALA A 364 -7.95 7.14 4.50
CA ALA A 364 -8.26 8.57 4.70
C ALA A 364 -7.53 9.22 5.91
N ASN A 365 -6.72 8.47 6.66
CA ASN A 365 -6.07 8.92 7.89
C ASN A 365 -4.57 9.22 7.79
N ASP A 366 -3.88 8.90 6.69
CA ASP A 366 -2.40 9.03 6.69
C ASP A 366 -1.87 10.37 6.15
N GLU A 367 -2.67 11.19 5.43
CA GLU A 367 -2.15 12.43 4.84
C GLU A 367 -2.97 13.72 5.06
N ASN A 368 -4.19 13.68 5.62
CA ASN A 368 -4.99 14.90 5.81
C ASN A 368 -5.75 14.94 7.15
N CYS A 369 -5.02 15.05 8.26
CA CYS A 369 -5.57 15.62 9.50
C CYS A 369 -5.70 17.15 9.34
N ALA A 370 -6.65 17.59 8.51
CA ALA A 370 -7.09 18.96 8.50
C ALA A 370 -7.77 19.30 9.86
N PRO A 371 -7.62 20.53 10.39
CA PRO A 371 -8.31 20.94 11.61
C PRO A 371 -9.80 21.11 11.31
N GLY A 372 -10.56 20.06 11.60
CA GLY A 372 -11.99 19.97 11.36
C GLY A 372 -12.39 18.52 11.16
N ILE A 373 -12.54 17.77 12.25
CA ILE A 373 -12.97 16.36 12.20
C ILE A 373 -14.41 16.31 11.70
N ILE A 374 -14.59 16.20 10.38
CA ILE A 374 -15.85 15.71 9.82
C ILE A 374 -15.80 14.20 10.04
N PHE A 375 -16.43 13.73 11.11
CA PHE A 375 -16.63 12.30 11.31
C PHE A 375 -17.47 11.75 10.14
N ASN A 376 -16.87 10.92 9.29
CA ASN A 376 -17.57 10.18 8.25
C ASN A 376 -18.14 8.90 8.87
N PHE A 377 -19.46 8.79 8.96
CA PHE A 377 -20.16 7.64 9.54
C PHE A 377 -20.83 6.73 8.49
N ASN A 378 -20.44 6.85 7.21
CA ASN A 378 -21.09 6.10 6.12
C ASN A 378 -20.97 4.57 6.29
N ALA A 379 -19.81 4.09 6.75
CA ALA A 379 -19.58 2.67 7.02
C ALA A 379 -20.07 2.18 8.39
N CYS A 380 -20.65 3.05 9.23
CA CYS A 380 -21.19 2.63 10.52
C CYS A 380 -22.51 1.85 10.36
N ASP A 381 -22.69 0.85 11.20
CA ASP A 381 -23.93 0.08 11.31
C ASP A 381 -25.00 0.95 12.01
N GLY A 382 -26.22 0.98 11.47
CA GLY A 382 -27.36 1.68 12.08
C GLY A 382 -27.73 1.08 13.42
N LEU A 383 -28.16 1.90 14.39
CA LEU A 383 -28.55 1.44 15.73
C LEU A 383 -29.92 0.76 15.67
N PRO A 384 -30.04 -0.56 15.91
CA PRO A 384 -31.33 -1.25 15.88
C PRO A 384 -32.03 -1.15 17.24
N ILE A 385 -33.30 -0.72 17.26
CA ILE A 385 -34.14 -0.69 18.46
C ILE A 385 -35.43 -1.45 18.21
N GLN A 386 -35.65 -2.49 19.00
CA GLN A 386 -36.86 -3.30 18.98
C GLN A 386 -37.98 -2.66 19.80
N CYS A 387 -39.12 -2.46 19.16
CA CYS A 387 -40.33 -1.97 19.81
C CYS A 387 -40.83 -2.95 20.88
N PRO A 388 -41.10 -2.47 22.12
CA PRO A 388 -41.62 -3.32 23.19
C PRO A 388 -42.99 -3.94 22.86
N SER A 389 -43.82 -3.21 22.11
CA SER A 389 -45.21 -3.57 21.78
C SER A 389 -45.31 -4.51 20.57
N CYS A 390 -44.91 -4.06 19.37
CA CYS A 390 -45.10 -4.84 18.14
C CYS A 390 -43.89 -5.68 17.71
N LYS A 391 -42.78 -5.62 18.45
CA LYS A 391 -41.50 -6.32 18.14
C LYS A 391 -40.81 -5.91 16.83
N HIS A 392 -41.33 -4.91 16.11
CA HIS A 392 -40.67 -4.30 14.95
C HIS A 392 -39.30 -3.72 15.35
N ILE A 393 -38.32 -3.76 14.45
CA ILE A 393 -36.97 -3.25 14.69
C ILE A 393 -36.75 -2.01 13.82
N ASP A 394 -36.65 -0.86 14.47
CA ASP A 394 -36.30 0.40 13.84
C ASP A 394 -34.77 0.54 13.75
N ILE A 395 -34.24 0.88 12.57
CA ILE A 395 -32.81 1.11 12.36
C ILE A 395 -32.55 2.62 12.32
N HIS A 396 -31.96 3.14 13.38
CA HIS A 396 -31.70 4.57 13.55
C HIS A 396 -30.32 4.94 13.01
N ARG A 397 -30.26 5.92 12.09
CA ARG A 397 -29.00 6.50 11.58
C ARG A 397 -28.85 8.00 11.81
N SER A 398 -29.88 8.62 12.39
CA SER A 398 -29.95 10.06 12.68
C SER A 398 -30.64 10.27 14.03
N PRO A 399 -30.31 11.33 14.80
CA PRO A 399 -31.03 11.71 16.00
C PRO A 399 -32.47 12.19 15.74
N ILE A 400 -32.79 12.59 14.49
CA ILE A 400 -34.10 13.12 14.08
C ILE A 400 -34.59 12.37 12.83
N PHE A 401 -35.87 11.98 12.80
CA PHE A 401 -36.53 11.43 11.61
C PHE A 401 -37.02 12.54 10.68
N ASP A 402 -37.29 12.22 9.40
CA ASP A 402 -37.76 13.16 8.37
C ASP A 402 -39.01 13.96 8.79
N ASN A 403 -39.85 13.38 9.64
CA ASN A 403 -41.02 14.05 10.24
C ASN A 403 -40.68 14.98 11.42
N LYS A 404 -39.41 15.37 11.58
CA LYS A 404 -38.88 16.31 12.59
C LYS A 404 -39.19 15.90 14.04
N LYS A 405 -39.29 14.60 14.30
CA LYS A 405 -39.44 14.00 15.65
C LYS A 405 -38.11 13.35 16.10
N PRO A 406 -37.83 13.30 17.41
CA PRO A 406 -36.65 12.57 17.91
C PRO A 406 -36.72 11.09 17.50
N SER A 407 -35.60 10.54 17.06
CA SER A 407 -35.58 9.21 16.44
C SER A 407 -35.90 8.08 17.41
N LEU A 408 -35.60 8.23 18.70
CA LEU A 408 -35.87 7.23 19.73
C LEU A 408 -37.19 7.44 20.49
N ALA A 409 -38.09 8.28 19.95
CA ALA A 409 -39.33 8.64 20.65
C ALA A 409 -40.49 7.64 20.42
N GLU A 410 -40.72 7.25 19.17
CA GLU A 410 -41.89 6.46 18.76
C GLU A 410 -41.48 5.39 17.75
N CYS A 411 -42.17 4.25 17.78
CA CYS A 411 -41.95 3.20 16.79
C CYS A 411 -42.51 3.61 15.42
N SER A 412 -41.77 3.34 14.34
CA SER A 412 -42.20 3.69 12.98
C SER A 412 -43.45 2.91 12.53
N SER A 413 -43.62 1.68 13.02
CA SER A 413 -44.67 0.76 12.57
C SER A 413 -45.98 0.91 13.35
N CYS A 414 -45.94 1.01 14.68
CA CYS A 414 -47.15 1.05 15.51
C CYS A 414 -47.34 2.37 16.28
N HIS A 415 -46.44 3.35 16.10
CA HIS A 415 -46.43 4.63 16.81
C HIS A 415 -46.44 4.51 18.34
N PHE A 416 -46.09 3.35 18.88
CA PHE A 416 -45.96 3.13 20.31
C PHE A 416 -44.85 4.03 20.86
N ASN A 417 -45.11 4.69 21.99
CA ASN A 417 -44.15 5.54 22.68
C ASN A 417 -43.02 4.68 23.27
N ILE A 418 -41.87 4.66 22.61
CA ILE A 418 -40.71 3.87 23.05
C ILE A 418 -40.20 4.37 24.41
N LEU A 419 -40.42 5.65 24.72
CA LEU A 419 -40.05 6.26 26.01
C LEU A 419 -40.89 5.77 27.20
N SER A 420 -41.90 4.91 26.99
CA SER A 420 -42.61 4.28 28.11
C SER A 420 -41.71 3.32 28.89
N ASP A 421 -40.64 2.81 28.28
CA ASP A 421 -39.66 1.91 28.88
C ASP A 421 -38.23 2.33 28.48
N PRO A 422 -37.70 3.43 29.07
CA PRO A 422 -36.40 3.97 28.71
C PRO A 422 -35.23 3.05 29.09
N ILE A 423 -35.43 2.18 30.09
CA ILE A 423 -34.43 1.19 30.53
C ILE A 423 -34.23 0.15 29.44
N LYS A 424 -35.31 -0.30 28.78
CA LYS A 424 -35.20 -1.25 27.68
C LYS A 424 -34.51 -0.67 26.45
N VAL A 425 -34.64 0.63 26.20
CA VAL A 425 -33.85 1.33 25.16
C VAL A 425 -32.37 1.36 25.55
N GLU A 426 -32.07 1.73 26.79
CA GLU A 426 -30.70 1.75 27.32
C GLU A 426 -30.02 0.37 27.20
N LEU A 427 -30.71 -0.69 27.59
CA LEU A 427 -30.20 -2.07 27.49
C LEU A 427 -29.91 -2.47 26.04
N GLN A 428 -30.73 -2.05 25.08
CA GLN A 428 -30.50 -2.33 23.66
C GLN A 428 -29.31 -1.53 23.09
N ILE A 429 -29.13 -0.28 23.52
CA ILE A 429 -27.95 0.52 23.17
C ILE A 429 -26.67 -0.15 23.71
N ILE A 430 -26.70 -0.58 24.98
CA ILE A 430 -25.57 -1.27 25.62
C ILE A 430 -25.26 -2.60 24.92
N ASP A 431 -26.28 -3.41 24.62
CA ASP A 431 -26.13 -4.67 23.88
C ASP A 431 -25.51 -4.44 22.50
N PHE A 432 -25.95 -3.42 21.76
CA PHE A 432 -25.37 -3.06 20.47
C PHE A 432 -23.90 -2.65 20.58
N LEU A 433 -23.55 -1.82 21.56
CA LEU A 433 -22.15 -1.42 21.80
C LEU A 433 -21.27 -2.62 22.22
N GLN A 434 -21.78 -3.50 23.08
CA GLN A 434 -21.09 -4.73 23.49
C GLN A 434 -20.86 -5.67 22.30
N LYS A 435 -21.85 -5.83 21.41
CA LYS A 435 -21.71 -6.58 20.15
C LYS A 435 -20.63 -6.01 19.26
N ASN A 436 -20.53 -4.68 19.14
CA ASN A 436 -19.45 -4.03 18.38
C ASN A 436 -18.07 -4.23 19.02
N CYS A 437 -17.97 -4.16 20.36
CA CYS A 437 -16.73 -4.50 21.05
C CYS A 437 -16.35 -5.98 20.86
N LYS A 438 -17.34 -6.89 20.87
CA LYS A 438 -17.13 -8.31 20.56
C LYS A 438 -16.67 -8.52 19.12
N LYS A 439 -17.28 -7.83 18.16
CA LYS A 439 -16.89 -7.81 16.74
C LYS A 439 -15.44 -7.37 16.54
N TYR A 440 -14.97 -6.40 17.32
CA TYR A 440 -13.55 -6.00 17.35
C TYR A 440 -12.64 -7.08 17.94
N SER A 441 -12.98 -7.63 19.11
CA SER A 441 -12.16 -8.64 19.78
C SER A 441 -12.06 -9.96 19.02
N GLU A 442 -13.11 -10.33 18.30
CA GLU A 442 -13.20 -11.54 17.46
C GLU A 442 -12.95 -11.24 15.98
N CYS A 443 -12.44 -10.04 15.64
CA CYS A 443 -12.24 -9.66 14.25
C CYS A 443 -11.18 -10.54 13.59
N LYS A 444 -11.49 -10.96 12.36
CA LYS A 444 -10.53 -11.65 11.52
C LYS A 444 -9.52 -10.68 10.95
N TYR A 445 -8.34 -11.19 10.64
CA TYR A 445 -7.31 -10.51 9.89
C TYR A 445 -7.45 -10.86 8.42
N ILE A 446 -7.59 -9.86 7.56
CA ILE A 446 -7.80 -10.03 6.12
C ILE A 446 -6.60 -9.44 5.39
N CYS A 447 -6.15 -10.11 4.35
CA CYS A 447 -5.14 -9.56 3.45
C CYS A 447 -5.65 -8.30 2.75
N ASP A 448 -4.90 -7.20 2.84
CA ASP A 448 -5.20 -5.92 2.18
C ASP A 448 -5.04 -5.95 0.65
N ASP A 449 -4.45 -7.01 0.09
CA ASP A 449 -4.46 -7.24 -1.34
C ASP A 449 -5.87 -7.67 -1.75
N VAL A 450 -6.58 -6.77 -2.46
CA VAL A 450 -7.97 -6.91 -2.91
C VAL A 450 -8.20 -8.22 -3.67
N VAL A 451 -7.16 -8.81 -4.22
CA VAL A 451 -7.24 -10.07 -4.94
C VAL A 451 -7.01 -11.29 -4.03
N CYS A 452 -6.10 -11.19 -3.07
CA CYS A 452 -5.83 -12.29 -2.14
C CYS A 452 -7.04 -12.54 -1.24
N GLY A 453 -7.47 -11.53 -0.48
CA GLY A 453 -8.62 -11.62 0.42
C GLY A 453 -8.59 -12.77 1.44
N PHE A 454 -7.44 -13.41 1.66
CA PHE A 454 -7.30 -14.51 2.61
C PHE A 454 -7.53 -14.02 4.03
N GLU A 455 -8.25 -14.81 4.82
CA GLU A 455 -8.66 -14.47 6.19
C GLU A 455 -7.96 -15.37 7.21
N LEU A 456 -7.60 -14.79 8.35
CA LEU A 456 -7.09 -15.48 9.53
C LEU A 456 -7.92 -15.10 10.74
N ASP A 457 -8.25 -16.09 11.58
CA ASP A 457 -8.96 -15.83 12.83
C ASP A 457 -8.05 -15.27 13.94
N PHE A 458 -6.73 -15.27 13.72
CA PHE A 458 -5.75 -14.83 14.70
C PHE A 458 -4.71 -13.88 14.10
N PRO A 459 -4.19 -12.92 14.88
CA PRO A 459 -3.09 -12.07 14.45
C PRO A 459 -1.86 -12.91 14.10
N PRO A 460 -1.21 -12.66 12.96
CA PRO A 460 0.03 -13.34 12.60
C PRO A 460 1.14 -13.06 13.62
N VAL A 461 2.00 -14.05 13.89
CA VAL A 461 3.07 -13.91 14.89
C VAL A 461 4.19 -13.00 14.39
N PHE A 462 4.48 -13.02 13.09
CA PHE A 462 5.58 -12.27 12.49
C PHE A 462 5.08 -10.94 11.92
N LYS A 463 5.65 -9.84 12.41
CA LYS A 463 5.42 -8.48 11.92
C LYS A 463 6.72 -7.92 11.36
N ASN A 464 6.70 -7.39 10.13
CA ASN A 464 7.80 -6.60 9.57
C ASN A 464 7.49 -5.10 9.68
N GLU A 465 8.37 -4.24 9.13
CA GLU A 465 8.21 -2.78 9.19
C GLU A 465 6.88 -2.28 8.57
N PHE A 466 6.31 -3.01 7.62
CA PHE A 466 5.09 -2.62 6.91
C PHE A 466 3.82 -3.21 7.53
N GLY A 467 3.92 -4.29 8.30
CA GLY A 467 2.78 -4.96 8.91
C GLY A 467 2.96 -6.46 9.06
N PHE A 468 1.86 -7.18 9.16
CA PHE A 468 1.87 -8.65 9.17
C PHE A 468 1.82 -9.15 7.73
N PRO A 469 2.90 -9.69 7.15
CA PRO A 469 2.88 -10.14 5.76
C PRO A 469 1.88 -11.27 5.55
N CYS A 470 1.19 -11.25 4.42
CA CYS A 470 0.29 -12.34 4.03
C CYS A 470 1.07 -13.65 3.79
N THR A 471 0.50 -14.77 4.22
CA THR A 471 1.08 -16.10 4.00
C THR A 471 0.77 -16.66 2.61
N GLU A 472 -0.36 -16.27 2.04
CA GLU A 472 -0.82 -16.77 0.74
C GLU A 472 -0.31 -15.94 -0.44
N CYS A 473 -0.17 -14.62 -0.28
CA CYS A 473 0.32 -13.74 -1.35
C CYS A 473 1.62 -13.03 -0.95
N SER A 474 2.49 -12.78 -1.93
CA SER A 474 3.80 -12.15 -1.71
C SER A 474 3.78 -10.62 -1.65
N HIS A 475 2.60 -10.03 -1.55
CA HIS A 475 2.40 -8.59 -1.79
C HIS A 475 1.51 -7.91 -0.76
N GLY A 476 0.56 -8.63 -0.19
CA GLY A 476 -0.37 -8.09 0.78
C GLY A 476 0.07 -8.29 2.23
N PHE A 477 -0.56 -7.54 3.10
CA PHE A 477 -0.41 -7.55 4.54
C PHE A 477 -1.76 -7.83 5.18
N PHE A 478 -1.77 -8.63 6.22
CA PHE A 478 -2.94 -8.83 7.06
C PHE A 478 -3.24 -7.55 7.87
N LYS A 479 -4.45 -7.04 7.68
CA LYS A 479 -5.04 -5.96 8.48
C LYS A 479 -6.27 -6.51 9.21
N PRO A 480 -6.58 -6.03 10.43
CA PRO A 480 -7.82 -6.41 11.09
C PRO A 480 -9.01 -5.91 10.27
N SER A 481 -9.97 -6.79 9.99
CA SER A 481 -11.21 -6.48 9.27
C SER A 481 -12.06 -5.41 9.96
N TYR A 482 -11.93 -5.29 11.27
CA TYR A 482 -12.59 -4.29 12.08
C TYR A 482 -11.57 -3.61 13.00
N THR A 483 -11.13 -2.43 12.60
CA THR A 483 -10.06 -1.70 13.30
C THR A 483 -10.56 -1.06 14.60
N LEU A 484 -9.62 -0.71 15.49
CA LEU A 484 -9.96 0.00 16.73
C LEU A 484 -10.57 1.40 16.43
N LYS A 485 -10.11 2.04 15.36
CA LYS A 485 -10.70 3.27 14.83
C LYS A 485 -12.16 3.04 14.40
N ARG A 486 -12.45 1.99 13.62
CA ARG A 486 -13.85 1.68 13.21
C ARG A 486 -14.76 1.44 14.41
N LEU A 487 -14.26 0.79 15.47
CA LEU A 487 -15.00 0.67 16.74
C LEU A 487 -15.25 2.05 17.37
N PHE A 488 -14.24 2.93 17.40
CA PHE A 488 -14.37 4.29 17.91
C PHE A 488 -15.37 5.13 17.10
N ASP A 489 -15.32 5.06 15.77
CA ASP A 489 -16.26 5.75 14.88
C ASP A 489 -17.69 5.23 15.07
N GLN A 490 -17.88 3.91 15.21
CA GLN A 490 -19.17 3.30 15.52
C GLN A 490 -19.72 3.77 16.88
N GLN A 491 -18.87 3.89 17.90
CA GLN A 491 -19.27 4.39 19.22
C GLN A 491 -19.67 5.88 19.16
N ASN A 492 -18.92 6.71 18.42
CA ASN A 492 -19.25 8.11 18.18
C ASN A 492 -20.52 8.28 17.31
N PHE A 493 -20.75 7.35 16.38
CA PHE A 493 -21.99 7.32 15.60
C PHE A 493 -23.22 7.06 16.47
N VAL A 494 -23.13 6.10 17.40
CA VAL A 494 -24.19 5.87 18.39
C VAL A 494 -24.34 7.08 19.31
N LEU A 495 -23.24 7.72 19.71
CA LEU A 495 -23.27 8.97 20.48
C LEU A 495 -24.08 10.03 19.73
N LYS A 496 -23.84 10.25 18.44
CA LYS A 496 -24.60 11.19 17.60
C LYS A 496 -26.10 10.88 17.54
N ILE A 497 -26.51 9.61 17.64
CA ILE A 497 -27.93 9.24 17.60
C ILE A 497 -28.61 9.53 18.96
N VAL A 498 -27.92 9.21 20.07
CA VAL A 498 -28.50 9.29 21.42
C VAL A 498 -28.30 10.65 22.06
N TYR A 499 -27.26 11.38 21.67
CA TYR A 499 -26.95 12.70 22.16
C TYR A 499 -27.95 13.68 21.57
N PHE A 500 -28.67 14.38 22.43
CA PHE A 500 -29.71 15.30 22.01
C PHE A 500 -29.65 16.55 22.88
N ASP A 501 -28.92 17.55 22.39
CA ASP A 501 -28.70 18.84 23.06
C ASP A 501 -28.86 20.01 22.07
N GLU A 502 -28.84 21.25 22.56
CA GLU A 502 -29.13 22.45 21.77
C GLU A 502 -28.19 22.67 20.56
N TRP A 503 -27.00 22.05 20.54
CA TRP A 503 -26.03 22.25 19.47
C TRP A 503 -26.39 21.56 18.14
N GLU A 504 -27.03 20.40 18.16
CA GLU A 504 -27.47 19.69 16.92
C GLU A 504 -28.61 20.42 16.23
N LEU A 505 -29.35 21.22 16.98
CA LEU A 505 -30.34 22.14 16.44
C LEU A 505 -29.69 23.40 15.85
N LYS A 506 -28.41 23.72 16.05
CA LYS A 506 -27.84 24.99 15.55
C LYS A 506 -27.99 25.17 14.04
N GLU A 507 -27.82 24.10 13.26
CA GLU A 507 -28.01 24.09 11.81
C GLU A 507 -29.47 23.84 11.37
N ALA A 508 -30.35 23.46 12.32
CA ALA A 508 -31.76 23.25 12.05
C ALA A 508 -32.50 24.59 11.86
N THR A 509 -33.44 24.62 10.92
CA THR A 509 -34.30 25.78 10.65
C THR A 509 -35.16 26.09 11.88
N LYS A 510 -35.62 27.35 11.99
CA LYS A 510 -36.48 27.79 13.11
C LYS A 510 -37.72 26.91 13.27
N GLU A 511 -38.34 26.52 12.15
CA GLU A 511 -39.50 25.62 12.12
C GLU A 511 -39.18 24.19 12.63
N GLN A 512 -37.98 23.68 12.36
CA GLN A 512 -37.52 22.39 12.89
C GLN A 512 -37.32 22.45 14.41
N LYS A 513 -36.73 23.53 14.92
CA LYS A 513 -36.58 23.77 16.36
C LYS A 513 -37.93 23.84 17.06
N ASP A 514 -38.87 24.59 16.48
CA ASP A 514 -40.20 24.77 17.05
C ASP A 514 -41.00 23.46 17.07
N THR A 515 -40.91 22.65 16.00
CA THR A 515 -41.56 21.32 15.93
C THR A 515 -41.01 20.34 16.98
N VAL A 516 -39.68 20.31 17.13
CA VAL A 516 -39.00 19.45 18.11
C VAL A 516 -39.30 19.89 19.54
N ASN A 517 -39.29 21.19 19.81
CA ASN A 517 -39.59 21.76 21.12
C ASN A 517 -41.08 21.65 21.48
N ALA A 518 -41.96 21.59 20.48
CA ALA A 518 -43.40 21.34 20.67
C ALA A 518 -43.74 19.87 20.93
N TYR A 519 -42.76 18.95 20.85
CA TYR A 519 -43.00 17.55 21.19
C TYR A 519 -43.35 17.41 22.68
N SER A 520 -44.55 16.93 22.98
CA SER A 520 -45.15 16.95 24.32
C SER A 520 -44.34 16.22 25.40
N LYS A 521 -43.41 15.33 25.01
CA LYS A 521 -42.54 14.55 25.90
C LYS A 521 -41.06 14.92 25.78
N ILE A 522 -40.73 16.06 25.17
CA ILE A 522 -39.34 16.48 24.89
C ILE A 522 -38.50 16.63 26.16
N VAL A 523 -39.10 17.04 27.28
CA VAL A 523 -38.41 17.18 28.57
C VAL A 523 -37.93 15.81 29.08
N ASN A 524 -38.80 14.80 29.03
CA ASN A 524 -38.44 13.44 29.43
C ASN A 524 -37.41 12.84 28.45
N TYR A 525 -37.57 13.08 27.14
CA TYR A 525 -36.60 12.66 26.13
C TYR A 525 -35.20 13.23 26.39
N ARG A 526 -35.09 14.54 26.66
CA ARG A 526 -33.80 15.18 27.01
C ARG A 526 -33.18 14.58 28.26
N SER A 527 -34.00 14.22 29.26
CA SER A 527 -33.50 13.54 30.46
C SER A 527 -32.92 12.17 30.12
N TYR A 528 -33.67 11.32 29.42
CA TYR A 528 -33.22 9.96 29.06
C TYR A 528 -32.03 9.99 28.10
N SER A 529 -32.01 10.93 27.16
CA SER A 529 -30.88 11.15 26.24
C SER A 529 -29.58 11.45 26.99
N LYS A 530 -29.61 12.25 28.06
CA LYS A 530 -28.43 12.49 28.91
C LYS A 530 -27.92 11.22 29.57
N ASP A 531 -28.83 10.37 30.05
CA ASP A 531 -28.47 9.09 30.67
C ASP A 531 -27.86 8.12 29.64
N TRP A 532 -28.49 7.98 28.46
CA TRP A 532 -27.96 7.17 27.36
C TRP A 532 -26.59 7.68 26.90
N THR A 533 -26.45 9.00 26.71
CA THR A 533 -25.17 9.67 26.39
C THR A 533 -24.08 9.28 27.38
N LYS A 534 -24.36 9.34 28.69
CA LYS A 534 -23.41 8.96 29.73
C LYS A 534 -22.97 7.49 29.61
N ARG A 535 -23.88 6.59 29.20
CA ARG A 535 -23.53 5.18 28.94
C ARG A 535 -22.64 5.03 27.72
N VAL A 536 -22.96 5.68 26.60
CA VAL A 536 -22.13 5.62 25.39
C VAL A 536 -20.73 6.21 25.65
N LEU A 537 -20.65 7.34 26.35
CA LEU A 537 -19.37 7.96 26.73
C LEU A 537 -18.49 7.04 27.58
N LYS A 538 -19.07 6.13 28.38
CA LYS A 538 -18.28 5.14 29.12
C LYS A 538 -17.52 4.21 28.15
N PHE A 539 -18.18 3.70 27.10
CA PHE A 539 -17.54 2.87 26.07
C PHE A 539 -16.46 3.65 25.29
N ILE A 540 -16.74 4.91 24.95
CA ILE A 540 -15.77 5.78 24.25
C ILE A 540 -14.53 6.03 25.13
N ASN A 541 -14.72 6.29 26.42
CA ASN A 541 -13.62 6.53 27.37
C ASN A 541 -12.79 5.28 27.69
N GLU A 542 -13.38 4.09 27.54
CA GLU A 542 -12.69 2.80 27.65
C GLU A 542 -11.96 2.42 26.35
N ASN A 543 -12.34 3.00 25.20
CA ASN A 543 -11.66 2.79 23.93
C ASN A 543 -10.26 3.43 23.94
N PRO A 544 -9.17 2.66 23.76
CA PRO A 544 -7.81 3.21 23.76
C PRO A 544 -7.57 4.25 22.67
N TYR A 545 -8.30 4.20 21.54
CA TYR A 545 -8.18 5.19 20.47
C TYR A 545 -8.58 6.61 20.91
N ASN A 546 -9.42 6.72 21.94
CA ASN A 546 -9.82 8.01 22.51
C ASN A 546 -8.73 8.67 23.38
N ARG A 547 -7.67 7.93 23.74
CA ARG A 547 -6.65 8.39 24.69
C ARG A 547 -5.33 8.62 23.97
N VAL A 548 -4.88 9.87 23.96
CA VAL A 548 -3.53 10.24 23.52
C VAL A 548 -2.69 10.55 24.76
N ASP A 549 -1.80 9.63 25.13
CA ASP A 549 -0.89 9.84 26.25
C ASP A 549 0.30 10.71 25.80
N LEU A 550 0.20 12.01 26.04
CA LEU A 550 1.26 12.97 25.71
C LEU A 550 2.56 12.67 26.45
N SER A 551 2.50 12.03 27.63
CA SER A 551 3.71 11.66 28.36
C SER A 551 4.51 10.60 27.63
N LEU A 552 3.83 9.64 26.96
CA LEU A 552 4.47 8.63 26.14
C LEU A 552 4.99 9.21 24.81
N VAL A 553 4.22 10.09 24.18
CA VAL A 553 4.61 10.73 22.90
C VAL A 553 5.87 11.58 23.05
N PHE A 554 5.97 12.33 24.16
CA PHE A 554 7.12 13.19 24.44
C PHE A 554 8.12 12.56 25.40
N ALA A 555 7.97 11.28 25.75
CA ALA A 555 8.94 10.59 26.58
C ALA A 555 10.30 10.52 25.87
N PRO A 556 11.42 10.83 26.55
CA PRO A 556 12.74 10.56 25.99
C PRO A 556 12.91 9.04 25.83
N MET A 557 13.26 8.59 24.62
CA MET A 557 13.58 7.18 24.38
C MET A 557 14.80 6.80 25.20
N LYS A 558 14.64 5.91 26.20
CA LYS A 558 15.79 5.27 26.84
C LYS A 558 16.44 4.34 25.81
N ILE A 559 17.59 4.74 25.29
CA ILE A 559 18.48 3.84 24.56
C ILE A 559 19.02 2.82 25.58
N LEU A 560 18.57 1.56 25.48
CA LEU A 560 19.15 0.43 26.21
C LEU A 560 20.32 -0.17 25.42
#